data_AF-A0A6V8LV29-F1
#
_entry.id   AF-A0A6V8LV29-F1
#
_cell.length_a   1.000
_cell.length_b   1.000
_cell.length_c   1.000
_cell.angle_alpha   90.00
_cell.angle_beta   90.00
_cell.angle_gamma   90.00
#
_symmetry.space_group_name_H-M   'P 1'
#
loop_
_entity.id
_entity.type
_entity.pdbx_description
1 polymer ?
#
loop_
_entity_poly.entity_id
_entity_poly.type
_entity_poly.pdbx_seq_one_letter_code
_entity_poly.pdbx_strand_id
1 'polypeptide(L)'
;MPPPTRSTFATDVIPLLGAAVADVLVRRLGGTTFPVPKRESAQGELRYRQLVEVVGTEAADLLVYHYGGNDLYIPRGARRIQAARDAAINEEATRAIRAGRSTTGVVNELARKYKLTDRRVWDILKTVTQPAAQCRLL
;
A
#
# COMPACT_ATOMS: atom_id res chain seq x y z
N MET A 1 -21.02 -18.67 20.35
CA MET A 1 -20.06 -17.67 19.85
C MET A 1 -19.57 -18.17 18.50
N PRO A 2 -19.99 -17.59 17.36
CA PRO A 2 -19.46 -18.01 16.07
C PRO A 2 -17.93 -17.76 16.05
N PRO A 3 -17.13 -18.64 15.45
CA PRO A 3 -15.69 -18.40 15.30
C PRO A 3 -15.48 -17.11 14.48
N PRO A 4 -14.45 -16.29 14.75
CA PRO A 4 -14.13 -15.16 13.88
C PRO A 4 -13.81 -15.70 12.49
N THR A 5 -14.75 -15.55 11.56
CA THR A 5 -14.52 -15.69 10.13
C THR A 5 -13.35 -14.80 9.77
N ARG A 6 -12.31 -15.35 9.13
CA ARG A 6 -11.03 -14.70 8.78
C ARG A 6 -11.24 -13.24 8.35
N SER A 7 -11.19 -12.33 9.31
CA SER A 7 -11.34 -10.91 9.07
C SER A 7 -10.10 -10.45 8.32
N THR A 8 -10.31 -9.94 7.11
CA THR A 8 -9.21 -9.51 6.26
C THR A 8 -9.23 -7.99 6.25
N PHE A 9 -8.05 -7.38 6.39
CA PHE A 9 -7.88 -5.92 6.40
C PHE A 9 -8.66 -5.21 5.27
N ALA A 10 -8.74 -5.82 4.08
CA ALA A 10 -9.48 -5.26 2.95
C ALA A 10 -11.00 -5.27 3.12
N THR A 11 -11.57 -6.29 3.77
CA THR A 11 -13.02 -6.47 3.89
C THR A 11 -13.60 -5.78 5.11
N ASP A 12 -12.78 -5.58 6.15
CA ASP A 12 -13.27 -5.05 7.43
C ASP A 12 -12.71 -3.67 7.75
N VAL A 13 -11.39 -3.48 7.61
CA VAL A 13 -10.74 -2.22 7.99
C VAL A 13 -10.98 -1.11 6.97
N ILE A 14 -10.98 -1.42 5.67
CA ILE A 14 -11.23 -0.42 4.63
C ILE A 14 -12.65 0.14 4.71
N PRO A 15 -13.73 -0.67 4.82
CA PRO A 15 -15.08 -0.12 4.98
C PRO A 15 -15.25 0.64 6.30
N LEU A 16 -14.57 0.22 7.37
CA LEU A 16 -14.65 0.86 8.68
C LEU A 16 -13.99 2.24 8.71
N LEU A 17 -12.77 2.37 8.19
CA LEU A 17 -11.95 3.59 8.33
C LEU A 17 -11.91 4.44 7.05
N GLY A 18 -12.40 3.91 5.95
CA GLY A 18 -12.23 4.48 4.62
C GLY A 18 -10.86 4.18 4.01
N ALA A 19 -10.80 4.28 2.67
CA ALA A 19 -9.62 3.93 1.88
C ALA A 19 -8.39 4.80 2.20
N ALA A 20 -8.58 6.08 2.53
CA ALA A 20 -7.48 7.01 2.81
C ALA A 20 -6.72 6.60 4.10
N VAL A 21 -7.46 6.34 5.18
CA VAL A 21 -6.87 5.93 6.46
C VAL A 21 -6.23 4.55 6.35
N ALA A 22 -6.88 3.62 5.64
CA ALA A 22 -6.31 2.31 5.37
C ALA A 22 -4.99 2.39 4.57
N ASP A 23 -4.88 3.29 3.60
CA ASP A 23 -3.61 3.52 2.88
C ASP A 23 -2.51 4.05 3.81
N VAL A 24 -2.84 4.91 4.77
CA VAL A 24 -1.87 5.40 5.78
C VAL A 24 -1.36 4.25 6.66
N LEU A 25 -2.27 3.39 7.14
CA LEU A 25 -1.89 2.18 7.89
C LEU A 25 -0.97 1.28 7.08
N VAL A 26 -1.31 0.98 5.83
CA VAL A 26 -0.49 0.17 4.94
C VAL A 26 0.88 0.81 4.67
N ARG A 27 0.95 2.14 4.57
CA ARG A 27 2.22 2.86 4.38
C ARG A 27 3.13 2.81 5.60
N ARG A 28 2.57 2.95 6.80
CA ARG A 28 3.34 3.10 8.04
C ARG A 28 3.63 1.77 8.71
N LEU A 29 2.69 0.83 8.64
CA LEU A 29 2.71 -0.42 9.39
C LEU A 29 2.54 -1.66 8.48
N GLY A 30 2.54 -1.50 7.15
CA GLY A 30 2.34 -2.60 6.22
C GLY A 30 3.38 -3.71 6.36
N GLY A 31 2.92 -4.96 6.36
CA GLY A 31 3.75 -6.14 6.55
C GLY A 31 4.00 -6.50 8.00
N THR A 32 3.29 -5.86 8.93
CA THR A 32 3.38 -6.12 10.37
C THR A 32 2.02 -6.53 10.93
N THR A 33 2.06 -7.20 12.08
CA THR A 33 0.90 -7.44 12.92
C THR A 33 0.91 -6.40 14.04
N PHE A 34 -0.11 -5.55 14.07
CA PHE A 34 -0.24 -4.48 15.05
C PHE A 34 -1.14 -4.93 16.21
N PRO A 35 -0.65 -4.98 17.45
CA PRO A 35 -1.46 -5.32 18.61
C PRO A 35 -2.34 -4.12 19.00
N VAL A 36 -3.65 -4.21 18.76
CA VAL A 36 -4.57 -3.08 19.01
C VAL A 36 -4.79 -2.93 20.52
N PRO A 37 -4.45 -1.79 21.13
CA PRO A 37 -4.48 -1.65 22.58
C PRO A 37 -5.91 -1.54 23.12
N LYS A 38 -6.19 -2.16 24.27
CA LYS A 38 -7.42 -1.92 25.05
C LYS A 38 -7.39 -0.65 25.90
N ARG A 39 -6.23 0.02 25.99
CA ARG A 39 -5.98 1.21 26.83
C ARG A 39 -6.11 0.99 28.35
N GLU A 40 -6.19 -0.26 28.79
CA GLU A 40 -6.29 -0.65 30.21
C GLU A 40 -4.96 -0.53 30.99
N SER A 41 -3.84 -0.26 30.30
CA SER A 41 -2.52 -0.13 30.90
C SER A 41 -1.76 1.08 30.36
N ALA A 42 -0.76 1.57 31.10
CA ALA A 42 0.09 2.69 30.66
C ALA A 42 0.78 2.42 29.30
N GLN A 43 1.19 1.16 29.04
CA GLN A 43 1.74 0.76 27.75
C GLN A 43 0.66 0.73 26.65
N GLY A 44 -0.56 0.29 26.98
CA GLY A 44 -1.70 0.33 26.07
C GLY A 44 -2.05 1.76 25.66
N GLU A 45 -2.04 2.70 26.60
CA GLU A 45 -2.30 4.12 26.34
C GLU A 45 -1.20 4.76 25.49
N LEU A 46 0.07 4.41 25.73
CA LEU A 46 1.18 4.86 24.87
C LEU A 46 1.00 4.39 23.43
N ARG A 47 0.66 3.11 23.24
CA ARG A 47 0.42 2.54 21.90
C ARG A 47 -0.79 3.17 21.22
N TYR A 48 -1.83 3.49 21.98
CA TYR A 48 -2.99 4.21 21.46
C TYR A 48 -2.58 5.61 20.96
N ARG A 49 -1.80 6.37 21.73
CA ARG A 49 -1.30 7.68 21.28
C ARG A 49 -0.47 7.59 20.01
N GLN A 50 0.39 6.57 19.89
CA GLN A 50 1.12 6.31 18.64
C GLN A 50 0.18 6.01 17.47
N LEU A 51 -0.91 5.29 17.70
CA LEU A 51 -1.91 5.02 16.68
C LEU A 51 -2.63 6.31 16.25
N VAL A 52 -3.01 7.17 17.21
CA VAL A 52 -3.60 8.49 16.95
C VAL A 52 -2.69 9.37 16.10
N GLU A 53 -1.38 9.38 16.36
CA GLU A 53 -0.41 10.12 15.54
C GLU A 53 -0.36 9.62 14.08
N VAL A 54 -0.70 8.35 13.85
CA VAL A 54 -0.68 7.74 12.51
C VAL A 54 -1.99 7.95 11.77
N VAL A 55 -3.14 7.68 12.40
CA VAL A 55 -4.44 7.65 11.72
C VAL A 55 -5.44 8.72 12.15
N GLY A 56 -5.10 9.52 13.17
CA GLY A 56 -6.02 10.46 13.81
C GLY A 56 -6.88 9.78 14.89
N THR A 57 -7.47 10.61 15.75
CA THR A 57 -8.22 10.15 16.94
C THR A 57 -9.43 9.30 16.59
N GLU A 58 -10.26 9.77 15.67
CA GLU A 58 -11.51 9.08 15.28
C GLU A 58 -11.24 7.66 14.75
N ALA A 59 -10.26 7.51 13.86
CA ALA A 59 -9.90 6.21 13.32
C ALA A 59 -9.25 5.29 14.36
N ALA A 60 -8.42 5.86 15.25
CA ALA A 60 -7.82 5.10 16.34
C ALA A 60 -8.90 4.58 17.31
N ASP A 61 -9.91 5.39 17.62
CA ASP A 61 -11.04 4.99 18.46
C ASP A 61 -11.87 3.88 17.82
N LEU A 62 -12.17 3.97 16.53
CA LEU A 62 -12.85 2.90 15.78
C LEU A 62 -12.05 1.59 15.80
N LEU A 63 -10.73 1.67 15.61
CA LEU A 63 -9.85 0.50 15.68
C LEU A 63 -9.86 -0.13 17.07
N VAL A 64 -9.74 0.67 18.12
CA VAL A 64 -9.79 0.17 19.51
C VAL A 64 -11.15 -0.45 19.82
N TYR A 65 -12.23 0.19 19.38
CA TYR A 65 -13.60 -0.29 19.62
C TYR A 65 -13.84 -1.66 18.95
N HIS A 66 -13.43 -1.83 17.69
CA HIS A 66 -13.69 -3.08 16.95
C HIS A 66 -12.64 -4.17 17.17
N TYR A 67 -11.37 -3.81 17.42
CA TYR A 67 -10.24 -4.74 17.45
C TYR A 67 -9.45 -4.73 18.75
N GLY A 68 -9.85 -3.94 19.75
CA GLY A 68 -9.15 -3.83 21.04
C GLY A 68 -8.85 -5.19 21.67
N GLY A 69 -7.57 -5.45 21.93
CA GLY A 69 -7.09 -6.72 22.50
C GLY A 69 -6.89 -7.85 21.50
N ASN A 70 -7.07 -7.59 20.20
CA ASN A 70 -6.72 -8.50 19.12
C ASN A 70 -5.53 -7.96 18.31
N ASP A 71 -4.88 -8.88 17.61
CA ASP A 71 -3.81 -8.60 16.68
C ASP A 71 -4.38 -8.31 15.28
N LEU A 72 -4.06 -7.14 14.74
CA LEU A 72 -4.48 -6.72 13.41
C LEU A 72 -3.32 -6.86 12.41
N TYR A 73 -3.44 -7.80 11.47
CA TYR A 73 -2.48 -7.89 10.37
C TYR A 73 -2.71 -6.77 9.35
N ILE A 74 -1.66 -5.98 9.09
CA ILE A 74 -1.68 -4.89 8.11
C ILE A 74 -0.92 -5.35 6.87
N PRO A 75 -1.56 -5.43 5.69
CA PRO A 75 -0.92 -5.95 4.49
C PRO A 75 0.21 -5.02 4.04
N ARG A 76 1.27 -5.59 3.45
CA ARG A 76 2.45 -4.85 2.96
C ARG A 76 2.16 -3.82 1.87
N GLY A 77 1.02 -3.91 1.19
CA GLY A 77 0.71 -3.05 0.05
C GLY A 77 1.65 -3.29 -1.15
N ALA A 78 2.10 -4.52 -1.37
CA ALA A 78 3.05 -4.88 -2.44
C ALA A 78 2.63 -4.36 -3.82
N ARG A 79 1.32 -4.41 -4.13
CA ARG A 79 0.75 -3.84 -5.37
C ARG A 79 0.97 -2.34 -5.49
N ARG A 80 0.81 -1.59 -4.40
CA ARG A 80 1.05 -0.13 -4.35
C ARG A 80 2.53 0.18 -4.55
N ILE A 81 3.42 -0.56 -3.89
CA ILE A 81 4.88 -0.42 -4.05
C ILE A 81 5.27 -0.69 -5.50
N GLN A 82 4.72 -1.75 -6.10
CA GLN A 82 4.94 -2.09 -7.49
C GLN A 82 4.42 -1.00 -8.43
N ALA A 83 3.21 -0.48 -8.21
CA ALA A 83 2.64 0.61 -9.01
C ALA A 83 3.50 1.89 -8.95
N ALA A 84 3.98 2.28 -7.77
CA ALA A 84 4.85 3.44 -7.63
C ALA A 84 6.18 3.28 -8.38
N ARG A 85 6.79 2.10 -8.31
CA ARG A 85 8.00 1.78 -9.08
C ARG A 85 7.72 1.81 -10.59
N ASP A 86 6.63 1.19 -11.02
CA ASP A 86 6.27 1.09 -12.43
C ASP A 86 5.95 2.49 -13.02
N ALA A 87 5.37 3.39 -12.23
CA ALA A 87 5.19 4.80 -12.58
C ALA A 87 6.53 5.56 -12.73
N ALA A 88 7.46 5.38 -11.79
CA ALA A 88 8.80 5.99 -11.85
C ALA A 88 9.59 5.51 -13.09
N ILE A 89 9.53 4.22 -13.41
CA ILE A 89 10.12 3.64 -14.62
C ILE A 89 9.55 4.32 -15.88
N ASN A 90 8.23 4.50 -15.94
CA ASN A 90 7.57 5.13 -17.08
C ASN A 90 7.97 6.60 -17.25
N GLU A 91 8.01 7.36 -16.16
CA GLU A 91 8.41 8.77 -16.19
C GLU A 91 9.86 8.92 -16.67
N GLU A 92 10.77 8.11 -16.13
CA GLU A 92 12.18 8.11 -16.50
C GLU A 92 12.38 7.73 -17.97
N ALA A 93 11.69 6.67 -18.44
CA ALA A 93 11.73 6.26 -19.83
C ALA A 93 11.19 7.34 -20.77
N THR A 94 10.04 7.94 -20.43
CA THR A 94 9.43 9.03 -21.21
C THR A 94 10.38 10.20 -21.35
N ARG A 95 11.02 10.61 -20.25
CA ARG A 95 12.00 11.70 -20.25
C ARG A 95 13.20 11.39 -21.13
N ALA A 96 13.76 10.18 -21.02
CA ALA A 96 14.92 9.75 -21.78
C ALA A 96 14.63 9.64 -23.29
N ILE A 97 13.49 9.09 -23.66
CA ILE A 97 13.05 8.97 -25.06
C ILE A 97 12.80 10.35 -25.67
N ARG A 98 12.15 11.26 -24.93
CA ARG A 98 11.97 12.66 -25.38
C ARG A 98 13.28 13.41 -25.57
N ALA A 99 14.32 13.03 -24.84
CA ALA A 99 15.68 13.54 -25.02
C ALA A 99 16.42 12.91 -26.21
N GLY A 100 15.75 12.13 -27.07
CA GLY A 100 16.32 11.52 -28.27
C GLY A 100 17.09 10.23 -28.03
N ARG A 101 17.04 9.65 -26.83
CA ARG A 101 17.69 8.36 -26.54
C ARG A 101 16.91 7.21 -27.17
N SER A 102 17.62 6.19 -27.64
CA SER A 102 16.98 5.00 -28.23
C SER A 102 16.19 4.24 -27.17
N THR A 103 14.95 3.84 -27.50
CA THR A 103 14.06 3.12 -26.58
C THR A 103 14.71 1.84 -26.05
N THR A 104 15.37 1.07 -26.92
CA THR A 104 16.09 -0.16 -26.53
C THR A 104 17.22 0.13 -25.54
N GLY A 105 17.98 1.21 -25.75
CA GLY A 105 19.05 1.60 -24.83
C GLY A 105 18.52 1.99 -23.45
N VAL A 106 17.42 2.75 -23.43
CA VAL A 106 16.71 3.15 -22.21
C VAL A 106 16.15 1.93 -21.46
N VAL A 107 15.53 0.97 -22.16
CA VAL A 107 15.00 -0.25 -21.54
C VAL A 107 16.12 -1.07 -20.88
N ASN A 108 17.24 -1.29 -21.57
CA ASN A 108 18.36 -2.05 -21.02
C ASN A 108 18.97 -1.37 -19.78
N GLU A 109 19.04 -0.04 -19.77
CA GLU A 109 19.50 0.73 -18.62
C GLU A 109 18.54 0.59 -17.42
N LEU A 110 17.24 0.78 -17.65
CA LEU A 110 16.22 0.67 -16.61
C LEU A 110 16.11 -0.75 -16.06
N ALA A 111 16.26 -1.77 -16.90
CA ALA A 111 16.30 -3.17 -16.48
C ALA A 111 17.41 -3.42 -15.46
N ARG A 112 18.63 -2.93 -15.72
CA ARG A 112 19.74 -3.01 -14.77
C ARG A 112 19.49 -2.18 -13.50
N LYS A 113 19.03 -0.93 -13.66
CA LYS A 113 18.78 0.00 -12.54
C LYS A 113 17.75 -0.53 -11.55
N TYR A 114 16.62 -1.05 -12.04
CA TYR A 114 15.51 -1.54 -11.22
C TYR A 114 15.59 -3.06 -10.95
N LYS A 115 16.64 -3.74 -11.42
CA LYS A 115 16.84 -5.19 -11.30
C LYS A 115 15.65 -5.99 -11.86
N LEU A 116 15.27 -5.67 -13.08
CA LEU A 116 14.17 -6.30 -13.81
C LEU A 116 14.67 -6.91 -15.12
N THR A 117 13.88 -7.83 -15.66
CA THR A 117 14.11 -8.30 -17.02
C THR A 117 13.67 -7.23 -18.02
N ASP A 118 14.32 -7.16 -19.18
CA ASP A 118 13.96 -6.23 -20.25
C ASP A 118 12.48 -6.40 -20.63
N ARG A 119 11.99 -7.65 -20.70
CA ARG A 119 10.58 -7.97 -20.93
C ARG A 119 9.68 -7.28 -19.91
N ARG A 120 10.02 -7.32 -18.62
CA ARG A 120 9.19 -6.68 -17.59
C ARG A 120 9.17 -5.16 -17.74
N VAL A 121 10.30 -4.55 -18.10
CA VAL A 121 10.34 -3.10 -18.37
C VAL A 121 9.47 -2.78 -19.58
N TRP A 122 9.54 -3.54 -20.66
CA TRP A 122 8.65 -3.38 -21.81
C TRP A 122 7.16 -3.49 -21.45
N ASP A 123 6.79 -4.46 -20.62
CA ASP A 123 5.40 -4.61 -20.16
C ASP A 123 4.94 -3.39 -19.34
N ILE A 124 5.82 -2.84 -18.49
CA ILE A 124 5.56 -1.63 -17.71
C ILE A 124 5.33 -0.42 -18.64
N LEU A 125 6.14 -0.28 -19.68
CA LEU A 125 6.00 0.81 -20.66
C LEU A 125 4.72 0.70 -21.50
N LYS A 126 4.30 -0.52 -21.86
CA LYS A 126 3.04 -0.75 -22.59
C LYS A 126 1.81 -0.40 -21.76
N THR A 127 1.88 -0.61 -20.45
CA THR A 127 0.76 -0.40 -19.53
C THR A 127 0.30 1.06 -19.47
N VAL A 128 1.20 2.03 -19.71
CA VAL A 128 0.86 3.46 -19.74
C VAL A 128 0.43 3.92 -21.14
N THR A 129 0.93 3.28 -22.19
CA THR A 129 0.51 3.55 -23.58
C THR A 129 -0.94 3.13 -23.85
N GLN A 130 -1.48 2.19 -23.06
CA GLN A 130 -2.92 1.98 -23.00
C GLN A 130 -3.51 2.98 -22.00
N PRO A 131 -4.28 4.01 -22.42
CA PRO A 131 -5.04 4.80 -21.46
C PRO A 131 -5.89 3.82 -20.64
N ALA A 132 -5.91 4.02 -19.32
CA ALA A 132 -6.56 3.16 -18.35
C ALA A 132 -8.04 2.93 -18.71
N ALA A 133 -8.28 1.93 -19.56
CA ALA A 133 -9.59 1.37 -19.77
C ALA A 133 -9.92 0.56 -18.51
N GLN A 134 -10.78 1.16 -17.70
CA GLN A 134 -11.62 0.52 -16.69
C GLN A 134 -10.91 0.11 -15.39
N CYS A 135 -10.88 1.08 -14.47
CA CYS A 135 -11.21 0.81 -13.07
C CYS A 135 -12.64 0.23 -13.02
N ARG A 136 -12.78 -1.09 -13.14
CA ARG A 136 -14.06 -1.76 -12.89
C ARG A 136 -14.08 -2.17 -11.42
N LEU A 137 -14.57 -1.26 -10.58
CA LEU A 137 -15.25 -1.62 -9.35
C LEU A 137 -16.49 -2.43 -9.76
N LEU A 138 -16.52 -3.71 -9.40
CA LEU A 138 -17.65 -4.43 -8.78
C LEU A 138 -17.06 -5.66 -8.08
#